data_AF-A0A540N5M6-F1
#
_entry.id   AF-A0A540N5M6-F1
#
_cell.length_a   1.000
_cell.length_b   1.000
_cell.length_c   1.000
_cell.angle_alpha   90.00
_cell.angle_beta   90.00
_cell.angle_gamma   90.00
#
_symmetry.space_group_name_H-M   'P 1'
#
loop_
_entity.id
_entity.type
_entity.pdbx_description
1 polymer ?
#
loop_
_entity_poly.entity_id
_entity_poly.type
_entity_poly.pdbx_seq_one_letter_code
_entity_poly.pdbx_strand_id
1 'polypeptide(L)'
;MNKNQIVEKLCSIQKEKKCFVVLDDVWTRDAWNSLKSGFPIGEETKSCILLTTRKKDVAEFAAENGFVHESRALDHKESWKLFKKIAIYGRDQTSMFLTS
;
A
#
# COMPACT_ATOMS: atom_id res chain seq x y z
N MET A 1 8.11 25.66 -3.52
CA MET A 1 7.45 25.23 -2.28
C MET A 1 8.49 24.68 -1.33
N ASN A 2 8.50 25.12 -0.08
CA ASN A 2 9.34 24.52 0.96
C ASN A 2 8.67 23.24 1.52
N LYS A 3 9.41 22.45 2.30
CA LYS A 3 8.91 21.17 2.85
C LYS A 3 7.61 21.32 3.64
N ASN A 4 7.50 22.35 4.47
CA ASN A 4 6.32 22.58 5.31
C ASN A 4 5.07 22.88 4.47
N GLN A 5 5.21 23.67 3.40
CA GLN A 5 4.12 23.94 2.47
C GLN A 5 3.62 22.68 1.76
N ILE A 6 4.52 21.74 1.44
CA ILE A 6 4.14 20.46 0.83
C ILE A 6 3.33 19.62 1.82
N VAL A 7 3.83 19.51 3.06
CA VAL A 7 3.18 18.77 4.15
C VAL A 7 1.78 19.33 4.44
N GLU A 8 1.67 20.64 4.59
CA GLU A 8 0.39 21.32 4.80
C GLU A 8 -0.57 21.08 3.64
N LYS A 9 -0.12 21.26 2.40
CA LYS A 9 -0.97 21.09 1.22
C LYS A 9 -1.46 19.66 1.07
N LEU A 10 -0.59 18.68 1.31
CA LEU A 10 -0.93 17.26 1.27
C LEU A 10 -1.99 16.91 2.32
N CYS A 11 -1.85 17.46 3.53
CA CYS A 11 -2.82 17.24 4.60
C CYS A 11 -4.17 17.90 4.28
N SER A 12 -4.18 19.17 3.87
CA SER A 12 -5.41 19.89 3.50
C SER A 12 -6.20 19.19 2.39
N ILE A 13 -5.54 18.69 1.35
CA ILE A 13 -6.21 17.97 0.26
C ILE A 13 -6.98 16.75 0.80
N GLN A 14 -6.40 16.01 1.75
CA GLN A 14 -7.01 14.81 2.31
C GLN A 14 -8.10 15.09 3.34
N LYS A 15 -8.12 16.30 3.91
CA LYS A 15 -9.23 16.78 4.75
C LYS A 15 -10.42 17.26 3.90
N GLU A 16 -10.14 17.94 2.80
CA GLU A 16 -11.16 18.51 1.91
C GLU A 16 -11.77 17.46 0.96
N LYS A 17 -10.98 16.46 0.55
CA LYS A 17 -11.38 15.44 -0.42
C LYS A 17 -11.24 14.04 0.16
N LYS A 18 -12.02 13.12 -0.39
CA LYS A 18 -11.87 11.69 -0.13
C LYS A 18 -10.68 11.15 -0.91
N CYS A 19 -9.59 10.83 -0.22
CA CYS A 19 -8.38 10.28 -0.81
C CYS A 19 -8.14 8.83 -0.38
N PHE A 20 -7.55 8.03 -1.27
CA PHE A 20 -6.99 6.73 -0.94
C PHE A 20 -5.49 6.78 -1.28
N VAL A 21 -4.65 6.82 -0.25
CA VAL A 21 -3.19 6.97 -0.42
C VAL A 21 -2.51 5.65 -0.08
N VAL A 22 -1.65 5.18 -0.98
CA VAL A 22 -0.85 3.98 -0.76
C VAL A 22 0.60 4.38 -0.53
N LEU A 23 1.14 3.98 0.62
CA LEU A 23 2.55 4.13 0.96
C LEU A 23 3.19 2.74 0.89
N ASP A 24 3.87 2.48 -0.21
CA ASP A 24 4.46 1.16 -0.46
C ASP A 24 5.86 1.03 0.15
N ASP A 25 6.14 -0.13 0.73
CA ASP A 25 7.45 -0.57 1.24
C ASP A 25 8.10 0.39 2.26
N VAL A 26 7.39 0.71 3.35
CA VAL A 26 7.94 1.55 4.45
C VAL A 26 8.77 0.71 5.42
N TRP A 27 10.07 1.01 5.54
CA TRP A 27 11.02 0.12 6.24
C TRP A 27 11.29 0.46 7.70
N THR A 28 11.11 1.72 8.13
CA THR A 28 11.49 2.16 9.48
C THR A 28 10.42 3.05 10.10
N ARG A 29 10.38 3.07 11.44
CA ARG A 29 9.51 3.98 12.21
C ARG A 29 9.84 5.45 11.91
N ASP A 30 11.11 5.77 11.68
CA ASP A 30 11.55 7.12 11.35
C ASP A 30 11.08 7.57 9.97
N ALA A 31 11.02 6.65 9.00
CA ALA A 31 10.44 6.93 7.69
C ALA A 31 8.94 7.27 7.83
N TRP A 32 8.18 6.47 8.60
CA TRP A 32 6.78 6.79 8.90
C TRP A 32 6.65 8.11 9.66
N ASN A 33 7.44 8.34 10.71
CA ASN A 33 7.43 9.59 11.48
C ASN A 33 7.73 10.83 10.63
N SER A 34 8.58 10.69 9.62
CA SER A 34 8.93 11.77 8.69
C SER A 34 7.80 12.10 7.71
N LEU A 35 6.89 11.15 7.45
CA LEU A 35 5.77 11.27 6.52
C LEU A 35 4.45 11.63 7.20
N LYS A 36 4.23 11.12 8.42
CA LYS A 36 2.93 11.13 9.11
C LYS A 36 2.30 12.52 9.26
N SER A 37 3.12 13.58 9.37
CA SER A 37 2.63 14.97 9.48
C SER A 37 1.90 15.46 8.23
N GLY A 38 2.09 14.82 7.07
CA GLY A 38 1.39 15.14 5.83
C GLY A 38 -0.02 14.56 5.74
N PHE A 39 -0.49 13.88 6.79
CA PHE A 39 -1.71 13.11 6.79
C PHE A 39 -2.61 13.52 7.96
N PRO A 40 -3.95 13.53 7.78
CA PRO A 40 -4.89 13.89 8.84
C PRO A 40 -5.12 12.71 9.82
N ILE A 41 -4.05 12.22 10.44
CA ILE A 41 -4.09 11.07 11.36
C ILE A 41 -4.79 11.47 12.66
N GLY A 42 -5.74 10.65 13.11
CA GLY A 42 -6.52 10.91 14.33
C GLY A 42 -7.64 11.93 14.13
N GLU A 43 -7.82 12.45 12.91
CA GLU A 43 -8.94 13.30 12.54
C GLU A 43 -10.01 12.48 11.82
N GLU A 44 -11.29 12.82 12.06
CA GLU A 44 -12.39 12.17 11.35
C GLU A 44 -12.42 12.65 9.89
N THR A 45 -11.93 11.81 8.98
CA THR A 45 -11.95 12.07 7.54
C THR A 45 -12.48 10.86 6.78
N LYS A 46 -12.94 11.07 5.54
CA LYS A 46 -13.31 9.98 4.63
C LYS A 46 -12.10 9.39 3.90
N SER A 47 -10.90 9.90 4.17
CA SER A 47 -9.67 9.49 3.53
C SER A 47 -9.09 8.26 4.21
N CYS A 48 -8.35 7.46 3.46
CA CYS A 48 -7.76 6.21 3.93
C CYS A 48 -6.31 6.11 3.45
N ILE A 49 -5.44 5.64 4.34
CA ILE A 49 -4.03 5.42 4.07
C ILE A 49 -3.78 3.92 4.19
N LEU A 50 -3.29 3.31 3.12
CA LEU A 50 -2.80 1.94 3.11
C LEU A 50 -1.27 1.98 3.12
N LEU A 51 -0.67 1.56 4.22
CA LEU A 51 0.78 1.39 4.33
C LEU A 51 1.12 -0.09 4.18
N THR A 52 2.03 -0.42 3.27
CA THR A 52 2.60 -1.77 3.16
C THR A 52 4.01 -1.77 3.74
N THR A 53 4.34 -2.84 4.44
CA THR A 53 5.68 -3.03 5.02
C THR A 53 5.98 -4.50 5.21
N ARG A 54 7.27 -4.84 5.21
CA ARG A 54 7.77 -6.18 5.55
C ARG A 54 8.08 -6.31 7.05
N LYS A 55 7.93 -5.22 7.82
CA LYS A 55 8.33 -5.11 9.21
C LYS A 55 7.09 -4.99 10.10
N LYS A 56 6.77 -6.05 10.84
CA LYS A 56 5.61 -6.07 11.75
C LYS A 56 5.66 -4.95 12.79
N ASP A 57 6.85 -4.64 13.31
CA ASP A 57 7.07 -3.56 14.28
C ASP A 57 6.83 -2.16 13.70
N VAL A 58 6.94 -1.98 12.39
CA VAL A 58 6.59 -0.74 11.68
C VAL A 58 5.09 -0.68 11.44
N ALA A 59 4.46 -1.81 11.06
CA ALA A 59 3.02 -1.88 10.86
C ALA A 59 2.25 -1.55 12.16
N GLU A 60 2.63 -2.19 13.27
CA GLU A 60 2.03 -1.95 14.59
C GLU A 60 2.23 -0.50 15.04
N PHE A 61 3.41 0.06 14.81
CA PHE A 61 3.69 1.46 15.14
C PHE A 61 2.88 2.45 14.29
N ALA A 62 2.68 2.17 13.01
CA ALA A 62 1.91 3.05 12.12
C ALA A 62 0.39 2.95 12.34
N ALA A 63 -0.08 1.81 12.83
CA ALA A 63 -1.50 1.51 13.02
C ALA A 63 -2.05 1.93 14.40
N GLU A 64 -1.42 2.85 15.12
CA GLU A 64 -1.87 3.32 16.46
C GLU A 64 -3.38 3.68 16.49
N ASN A 65 -3.91 4.21 15.38
CA ASN A 65 -5.34 4.50 15.19
C ASN A 65 -5.94 3.73 13.98
N GLY A 66 -5.39 2.56 13.64
CA GLY A 66 -5.69 1.84 12.41
C GLY A 66 -5.82 0.33 12.59
N PHE A 67 -5.69 -0.40 11.47
CA PHE A 67 -5.77 -1.86 11.44
C PHE A 67 -4.51 -2.44 10.80
N VAL A 68 -3.91 -3.45 11.44
CA VAL A 68 -2.79 -4.21 10.88
C VAL A 68 -3.34 -5.45 10.18
N HIS A 69 -3.12 -5.54 8.88
CA HIS A 69 -3.38 -6.75 8.12
C HIS A 69 -2.08 -7.55 7.92
N GLU A 70 -1.98 -8.71 8.58
CA GLU A 70 -0.88 -9.64 8.35
C GLU A 70 -1.22 -10.57 7.16
N SER A 71 -0.52 -10.40 6.04
CA SER A 71 -0.73 -11.24 4.87
C SER A 71 -0.32 -12.67 5.17
N ARG A 72 -1.25 -13.61 4.96
CA ARG A 72 -0.96 -15.04 5.10
C ARG A 72 -0.28 -15.62 3.85
N ALA A 73 0.46 -16.69 4.05
CA ALA A 73 0.86 -17.56 2.95
C ALA A 73 -0.38 -18.18 2.27
N LEU A 74 -0.28 -18.41 0.97
CA LEU A 74 -1.25 -19.19 0.24
C LEU A 74 -1.18 -20.66 0.66
N ASP A 75 -2.33 -21.32 0.76
CA ASP A 75 -2.34 -22.77 1.00
C ASP A 75 -1.90 -23.55 -0.25
N HIS A 76 -1.76 -24.87 -0.14
CA HIS A 76 -1.34 -25.72 -1.26
C HIS A 76 -2.27 -25.60 -2.48
N LYS A 77 -3.59 -25.56 -2.27
CA LYS A 77 -4.59 -25.50 -3.34
C LYS A 77 -4.55 -24.14 -4.04
N GLU A 78 -4.44 -23.06 -3.27
CA GLU A 78 -4.31 -21.69 -3.76
C GLU A 78 -2.99 -21.49 -4.51
N SER A 79 -1.88 -21.97 -3.94
CA SER A 79 -0.55 -21.93 -4.55
C SER A 79 -0.53 -22.70 -5.87
N TRP A 80 -1.11 -23.91 -5.90
CA TRP A 80 -1.21 -24.70 -7.13
C TRP A 80 -2.09 -24.01 -8.19
N LYS A 81 -3.18 -23.37 -7.77
CA LYS A 81 -4.04 -22.58 -8.67
C LYS A 81 -3.28 -21.39 -9.26
N LEU A 82 -2.51 -20.66 -8.44
CA LEU A 82 -1.70 -19.54 -8.90
C LEU A 82 -0.59 -20.02 -9.84
N PHE A 83 0.11 -21.11 -9.49
CA PHE A 83 1.13 -21.71 -10.32
C PHE A 83 0.60 -22.10 -11.70
N LYS A 84 -0.52 -22.82 -11.78
CA LYS A 84 -1.16 -23.17 -13.06
C LYS A 84 -1.54 -21.93 -13.87
N LYS A 85 -2.06 -20.88 -13.23
CA LYS A 85 -2.35 -19.61 -13.90
C LYS A 85 -1.10 -19.02 -14.57
N ILE A 86 0.02 -18.97 -13.85
CA ILE A 86 1.26 -18.39 -14.36
C ILE A 86 1.90 -19.29 -15.42
N ALA A 87 2.08 -20.58 -15.13
CA ALA A 87 2.83 -21.51 -15.97
C ALA A 87 2.12 -21.88 -17.28
N ILE A 88 0.78 -21.93 -17.26
CA ILE A 88 -0.04 -22.35 -18.40
C ILE A 88 -0.55 -21.14 -19.18
N TYR A 89 -1.24 -20.20 -18.52
CA TYR A 89 -1.87 -19.07 -19.20
C TYR A 89 -0.91 -17.90 -19.45
N GLY A 90 0.19 -17.79 -18.71
CA GLY A 90 1.23 -16.79 -18.96
C GLY A 90 1.98 -16.98 -20.29
N ARG A 91 1.80 -18.11 -20.98
CA ARG A 91 2.41 -18.40 -22.29
C ARG A 91 1.51 -18.09 -23.49
N ASP A 92 0.21 -17.87 -23.29
CA ASP A 92 -0.73 -17.73 -24.41
C ASP A 92 -0.71 -16.33 -25.05
N GLN A 93 -0.06 -15.34 -24.42
CA GLN A 93 0.16 -14.03 -25.02
C GLN A 93 1.40 -13.95 -25.94
N THR A 94 2.19 -15.02 -26.06
CA THR A 94 3.32 -15.07 -27.01
C THR A 94 3.01 -15.85 -28.29
N SER A 95 1.87 -16.56 -28.39
CA SER A 95 1.50 -17.33 -29.60
C SER A 95 0.70 -16.51 -30.62
N MET A 96 0.17 -15.33 -30.25
CA MET A 96 -0.71 -14.53 -31.11
C MET A 96 -0.01 -13.75 -32.24
N PHE A 97 1.33 -13.88 -32.37
CA PHE A 97 2.12 -13.15 -33.39
C PHE A 97 2.78 -14.04 -34.45
N LEU A 98 2.53 -15.36 -34.47
CA LEU A 98 3.22 -16.27 -35.40
C LEU A 98 2.31 -16.96 -36.44
N THR A 99 1.08 -16.49 -36.63
CA THR A 99 0.26 -16.89 -37.77
C THR A 99 -0.27 -15.67 -38.52
N SER A 100 0.54 -15.14 -39.42
CA SER A 100 0.11 -14.33 -40.58
C SER A 100 1.07 -14.62 -41.73
#